data_AF-A0A2Z6QGX5-F1
#
_entry.id   AF-A0A2Z6QGX5-F1
#
_cell.length_a   1.000
_cell.length_b   1.000
_cell.length_c   1.000
_cell.angle_alpha   90.00
_cell.angle_beta   90.00
_cell.angle_gamma   90.00
#
_symmetry.space_group_name_H-M   'P 1'
#
loop_
_entity.id
_entity.type
_entity.pdbx_description
1 polymer ?
#
loop_
_entity_poly.entity_id
_entity_poly.type
_entity_poly.pdbx_seq_one_letter_code
_entity_poly.pdbx_strand_id
1 'polypeptide(L)'
;MEINSFLHNETRLLVISNEIVQITFRLHNNESDNTSYIENNDLQEEIKQIIIAFVKFMDEDHIVDGEGYYLLCKKSIWNFGKNCVFYRNNQVIPPHQYKFNFELEFASRVIYGYSYNFF
;
A
#
# COMPACT_ATOMS: atom_id res chain seq x y z
N MET A 1 12.26 -8.35 7.79
CA MET A 1 12.32 -6.90 7.48
C MET A 1 11.12 -6.29 8.15
N GLU A 2 11.34 -5.45 9.16
CA GLU A 2 10.26 -4.89 9.98
C GLU A 2 9.91 -3.51 9.44
N ILE A 3 8.87 -3.45 8.61
CA ILE A 3 8.22 -2.18 8.26
C ILE A 3 7.17 -1.94 9.35
N ASN A 4 7.18 -0.76 9.97
CA ASN A 4 6.10 -0.36 10.90
C ASN A 4 4.77 -0.29 10.15
N SER A 5 3.68 -0.72 10.80
CA SER A 5 2.30 -0.62 10.28
C SER A 5 1.97 0.79 9.78
N PHE A 6 1.15 0.86 8.74
CA PHE A 6 0.63 2.12 8.22
C PHE A 6 -0.63 2.49 8.98
N LEU A 7 -0.54 3.28 10.05
CA LEU A 7 -1.68 3.56 10.95
C LEU A 7 -2.59 4.69 10.45
N HIS A 8 -2.07 5.54 9.57
CA HIS A 8 -2.74 6.75 9.10
C HIS A 8 -2.49 6.96 7.62
N ASN A 9 -3.20 7.92 7.04
CA ASN A 9 -2.94 8.38 5.68
C ASN A 9 -1.53 8.98 5.62
N GLU A 10 -0.62 8.29 4.97
CA GLU A 10 0.78 8.70 4.94
C GLU A 10 1.48 8.32 3.64
N THR A 11 2.58 9.00 3.36
CA THR A 11 3.52 8.61 2.32
C THR A 11 4.88 8.40 2.96
N ARG A 12 5.45 7.21 2.77
CA ARG A 12 6.74 6.81 3.34
C ARG A 12 7.69 6.35 2.25
N LEU A 13 8.97 6.64 2.45
CA LEU A 13 10.05 6.00 1.73
C LEU A 13 10.52 4.80 2.54
N LEU A 14 10.48 3.62 1.92
CA LEU A 14 10.81 2.36 2.56
C LEU A 14 11.85 1.63 1.74
N VAL A 15 12.69 0.83 2.40
CA VAL A 15 13.61 -0.06 1.69
C VAL A 15 12.97 -1.44 1.62
N ILE A 16 12.65 -1.89 0.42
CA ILE A 16 12.08 -3.22 0.13
C ILE A 16 12.95 -3.87 -0.93
N SER A 17 13.39 -5.11 -0.71
CA SER A 17 14.25 -5.85 -1.67
C SER A 17 15.52 -5.10 -2.11
N ASN A 18 16.16 -4.37 -1.18
CA ASN A 18 17.35 -3.52 -1.43
C ASN A 18 17.11 -2.30 -2.32
N GLU A 19 15.86 -1.98 -2.63
CA GLU A 19 15.49 -0.76 -3.35
C GLU A 19 14.73 0.18 -2.42
N ILE A 20 14.91 1.48 -2.61
CA ILE A 20 14.07 2.47 -1.95
C ILE A 20 12.80 2.67 -2.78
N VAL A 21 11.65 2.59 -2.13
CA VAL A 21 10.34 2.69 -2.77
C VAL A 21 9.51 3.72 -2.03
N GLN A 22 8.74 4.50 -2.80
CA GLN A 22 7.71 5.37 -2.25
C GLN A 22 6.38 4.60 -2.16
N ILE A 23 5.84 4.51 -0.94
CA ILE A 23 4.54 3.93 -0.67
C ILE A 23 3.64 5.01 -0.07
N THR A 24 2.48 5.20 -0.67
CA THR A 24 1.39 6.00 -0.13
C THR A 24 0.29 5.06 0.33
N PHE A 25 -0.15 5.18 1.57
CA PHE A 25 -1.24 4.41 2.14
C PHE A 25 -2.37 5.35 2.53
N ARG A 26 -3.62 4.96 2.24
CA ARG A 26 -4.83 5.71 2.57
C ARG A 26 -5.88 4.78 3.13
N LEU A 27 -6.51 5.21 4.21
CA LEU A 27 -7.73 4.66 4.76
C LEU A 27 -8.92 5.45 4.19
N HIS A 28 -9.85 4.77 3.54
CA HIS A 28 -11.03 5.40 2.95
C HIS A 28 -12.21 5.42 3.94
N ASN A 29 -12.64 6.64 4.26
CA ASN A 29 -13.90 7.11 4.84
C ASN A 29 -14.78 6.14 5.68
N ASN A 30 -14.49 6.09 6.98
CA ASN A 30 -15.39 6.44 8.10
C ASN A 30 -14.55 6.48 9.38
N GLU A 31 -14.81 7.38 10.33
CA GLU A 31 -14.03 7.42 11.60
C GLU A 31 -14.10 6.07 12.35
N SER A 32 -15.26 5.41 12.34
CA SER A 32 -15.44 4.07 12.94
C SER A 32 -14.55 3.00 12.29
N ASP A 33 -14.46 3.04 10.97
CA ASP A 33 -13.77 2.01 10.18
C ASP A 33 -12.25 2.21 10.32
N ASN A 34 -11.81 3.47 10.39
CA ASN A 34 -10.43 3.82 10.73
C ASN A 34 -10.05 3.33 12.13
N THR A 35 -10.91 3.50 13.14
CA THR A 35 -10.66 2.97 14.48
C THR A 35 -10.56 1.44 14.45
N SER A 36 -11.43 0.76 13.71
CA SER A 36 -11.43 -0.70 13.60
C SER A 36 -10.11 -1.25 13.03
N TYR A 37 -9.50 -0.54 12.08
CA TYR A 37 -8.18 -0.87 11.56
C TYR A 37 -7.06 -0.57 12.56
N ILE A 38 -7.07 0.62 13.17
CA ILE A 38 -6.01 1.07 14.09
C ILE A 38 -5.91 0.16 15.33
N GLU A 39 -7.03 -0.42 15.78
CA GLU A 39 -7.07 -1.30 16.95
C GLU A 39 -6.82 -2.78 16.61
N ASN A 40 -6.76 -3.15 15.33
CA ASN A 40 -6.61 -4.53 14.87
C ASN A 40 -5.18 -4.82 14.37
N ASN A 41 -4.33 -5.35 15.26
CA ASN A 41 -2.94 -5.71 14.94
C ASN A 41 -2.82 -6.81 13.87
N ASP A 42 -3.74 -7.77 13.87
CA ASP A 42 -3.69 -8.89 12.92
C ASP A 42 -3.97 -8.39 11.50
N LEU A 43 -4.98 -7.53 11.34
CA LEU A 43 -5.29 -6.88 10.08
C LEU A 43 -4.15 -5.97 9.62
N GLN A 44 -3.52 -5.22 10.51
CA GLN A 44 -2.36 -4.40 10.17
C GLN A 44 -1.18 -5.23 9.64
N GLU A 45 -0.92 -6.39 10.26
CA GLU A 45 0.12 -7.29 9.79
C GLU A 45 -0.25 -7.92 8.44
N GLU A 46 -1.52 -8.30 8.24
CA GLU A 46 -2.03 -8.78 6.96
C GLU A 46 -1.82 -7.76 5.84
N ILE A 47 -2.29 -6.53 6.02
CA ILE A 47 -2.13 -5.43 5.05
C ILE A 47 -0.64 -5.17 4.75
N LYS A 48 0.22 -5.21 5.78
CA LYS A 48 1.66 -5.07 5.60
C LYS A 48 2.26 -6.19 4.76
N GLN A 49 1.85 -7.44 4.97
CA GLN A 49 2.31 -8.56 4.14
C GLN A 49 1.85 -8.41 2.69
N ILE A 50 0.59 -7.98 2.47
CA ILE A 50 0.05 -7.70 1.14
C ILE A 50 0.86 -6.60 0.43
N ILE A 51 1.15 -5.49 1.11
CA ILE A 51 1.96 -4.39 0.56
C ILE A 51 3.36 -4.90 0.15
N ILE A 52 4.02 -5.67 1.02
CA ILE A 52 5.35 -6.22 0.73
C ILE A 52 5.30 -7.17 -0.47
N ALA A 53 4.30 -8.04 -0.53
CA ALA A 53 4.13 -8.97 -1.65
C ALA A 53 3.86 -8.23 -2.97
N PHE A 54 2.97 -7.24 -2.94
CA PHE A 54 2.62 -6.44 -4.11
C PHE A 54 3.83 -5.72 -4.68
N VAL A 55 4.63 -5.06 -3.84
CA VAL A 55 5.85 -4.36 -4.28
C VAL A 55 6.87 -5.32 -4.89
N LYS A 56 6.97 -6.55 -4.38
CA LYS A 56 7.98 -7.52 -4.82
C LYS A 56 7.63 -8.25 -6.11
N PHE A 57 6.36 -8.59 -6.29
CA PHE A 57 5.97 -9.62 -7.25
C PHE A 57 4.97 -9.13 -8.30
N MET A 58 4.23 -8.05 -8.03
CA MET A 58 3.13 -7.65 -8.92
C MET A 58 3.56 -6.62 -9.96
N ASP A 59 3.21 -6.94 -11.20
CA ASP A 59 3.52 -6.16 -12.39
C ASP A 59 2.32 -5.37 -12.94
N GLU A 60 1.14 -5.49 -12.33
CA GLU A 60 -0.09 -4.78 -12.72
C GLU A 60 -0.84 -4.24 -11.50
N ASP A 61 -1.75 -3.29 -11.73
CA ASP A 61 -2.68 -2.82 -10.70
C ASP A 61 -3.61 -3.97 -10.26
N HIS A 62 -3.97 -4.00 -8.99
CA HIS A 62 -4.76 -5.10 -8.43
C HIS A 62 -5.71 -4.64 -7.33
N ILE A 63 -6.76 -5.42 -7.10
CA ILE A 63 -7.64 -5.27 -5.95
C ILE A 63 -7.51 -6.55 -5.14
N VAL A 64 -7.18 -6.42 -3.85
CA VAL A 64 -7.12 -7.55 -2.92
C VAL A 64 -8.39 -7.52 -2.07
N ASP A 65 -9.21 -8.55 -2.21
CA ASP A 65 -10.40 -8.73 -1.38
C ASP A 65 -10.02 -9.47 -0.09
N GLY A 66 -10.30 -8.84 1.05
CA GLY A 66 -10.10 -9.41 2.38
C GLY A 66 -11.42 -9.62 3.12
N GLU A 67 -11.36 -10.13 4.34
CA GLU A 67 -12.56 -10.35 5.15
C GLU A 67 -13.12 -9.00 5.64
N GLY A 68 -14.18 -8.51 4.98
CA GLY A 68 -14.85 -7.25 5.35
C GLY A 68 -14.13 -5.99 4.87
N TYR A 69 -13.12 -6.12 4.00
CA TYR A 69 -12.41 -5.00 3.41
C TYR A 69 -11.95 -5.32 1.98
N TYR A 70 -11.57 -4.30 1.23
CA TYR A 70 -10.78 -4.46 0.02
C TYR A 70 -9.62 -3.46 0.00
N LEU A 71 -8.51 -3.85 -0.63
CA LEU A 71 -7.31 -3.02 -0.77
C LEU A 71 -7.06 -2.77 -2.26
N LEU A 72 -7.21 -1.50 -2.67
CA LEU A 72 -6.84 -1.05 -4.00
C LEU A 72 -5.31 -0.86 -4.06
N CYS A 73 -4.64 -1.68 -4.86
CA CYS A 73 -3.19 -1.67 -5.04
C CYS A 73 -2.84 -1.10 -6.42
N LYS A 74 -2.34 0.14 -6.45
CA LYS A 74 -1.98 0.82 -7.71
C LYS A 74 -0.50 1.14 -7.75
N LYS A 75 0.09 1.06 -8.94
CA LYS A 75 1.46 1.52 -9.16
C LYS A 75 1.56 2.53 -10.30
N SER A 76 2.59 3.36 -10.23
CA SER A 76 2.89 4.34 -11.27
C SER A 76 4.38 4.57 -11.37
N ILE A 77 4.87 4.96 -12.55
CA ILE A 77 6.30 5.23 -12.76
C ILE A 77 6.76 6.32 -11.79
N TRP A 78 7.87 6.06 -11.08
CA TRP A 78 8.43 7.00 -10.11
C TRP A 78 9.55 7.84 -10.73
N ASN A 79 9.16 8.83 -11.54
CA ASN A 79 10.11 9.72 -12.21
C ASN A 79 10.99 10.49 -11.21
N PHE A 80 10.42 10.88 -10.06
CA PHE A 80 11.17 11.56 -9.00
C PHE A 80 12.31 10.67 -8.47
N GLY A 81 12.02 9.39 -8.17
CA GLY A 81 13.02 8.44 -7.68
C GLY A 81 14.22 8.32 -8.62
N LYS A 82 13.97 8.25 -9.94
CA LYS A 82 15.03 8.16 -10.95
C LYS A 82 15.97 9.37 -11.01
N ASN A 83 15.51 10.53 -10.55
CA ASN A 83 16.27 11.79 -10.56
C ASN A 83 16.95 12.09 -9.22
N CYS A 84 16.86 11.19 -8.24
CA CYS A 84 17.41 11.36 -6.91
C CYS A 84 18.43 10.27 -6.59
N VAL A 85 19.40 10.60 -5.73
CA VAL A 85 20.32 9.63 -5.14
C VAL A 85 19.96 9.46 -3.68
N PHE A 86 19.69 8.22 -3.29
CA PHE A 86 19.28 7.89 -1.93
C PHE A 86 20.40 7.19 -1.18
N TYR A 87 20.56 7.51 0.10
CA TYR A 87 21.60 6.97 0.96
C TYR A 87 21.01 6.39 2.23
N ARG A 88 21.59 5.27 2.69
CA ARG A 88 21.38 4.73 4.04
C ARG A 88 22.72 4.27 4.57
N ASN A 89 23.14 4.78 5.72
CA ASN A 89 24.43 4.42 6.34
C ASN A 89 25.61 4.55 5.34
N ASN A 90 25.66 5.64 4.58
CA ASN A 90 26.65 5.93 3.52
C ASN A 90 26.66 4.97 2.32
N GLN A 91 25.71 4.04 2.22
CA GLN A 91 25.53 3.20 1.04
C GLN A 91 24.44 3.78 0.14
N VAL A 92 24.70 3.78 -1.18
CA VAL A 92 23.71 4.17 -2.19
C VAL A 92 22.64 3.08 -2.27
N ILE A 93 21.38 3.48 -2.18
CA ILE A 93 20.24 2.58 -2.40
C ILE A 93 19.60 2.94 -3.74
N PRO A 94 19.48 1.98 -4.68
CA PRO A 94 18.79 2.23 -5.94
C PRO A 94 17.31 2.51 -5.72
N PRO A 95 16.72 3.48 -6.45
CA PRO A 95 15.28 3.71 -6.42
C PRO A 95 14.55 2.63 -7.20
N HIS A 96 13.44 2.15 -6.63
CA HIS A 96 12.50 1.29 -7.33
C HIS A 96 11.91 2.03 -8.54
N GLN A 97 11.64 1.31 -9.64
CA GLN A 97 11.10 1.91 -10.87
C GLN A 97 9.74 2.58 -10.68
N TYR A 98 8.93 2.04 -9.77
CA TYR A 98 7.56 2.45 -9.49
C TYR A 98 7.39 2.99 -8.07
N LYS A 99 6.38 3.84 -7.90
CA LYS A 99 5.79 4.21 -6.61
C LYS A 99 4.43 3.56 -6.50
N PHE A 100 4.01 3.29 -5.27
CA PHE A 100 2.80 2.52 -5.00
C PHE A 100 1.82 3.33 -4.17
N ASN A 101 0.53 3.19 -4.49
CA ASN A 101 -0.57 3.73 -3.72
C ASN A 101 -1.45 2.56 -3.30
N PHE A 102 -1.75 2.50 -2.00
CA PHE A 102 -2.64 1.52 -1.41
C PHE A 102 -3.80 2.27 -0.77
N GLU A 103 -5.02 1.90 -1.11
CA GLU A 103 -6.24 2.48 -0.54
C GLU A 103 -7.05 1.35 0.08
N LEU A 104 -7.17 1.36 1.40
CA LEU A 104 -7.93 0.39 2.18
C LEU A 104 -9.34 0.94 2.40
N GLU A 105 -10.34 0.14 2.04
CA GLU A 105 -11.74 0.46 2.28
C GLU A 105 -12.44 -0.71 2.96
N PHE A 106 -13.20 -0.41 4.01
CA PHE A 106 -14.03 -1.40 4.68
C PHE A 106 -15.35 -1.54 3.96
N ALA A 107 -15.77 -2.79 3.74
CA ALA A 107 -17.04 -3.12 3.11
C ALA A 107 -18.18 -2.85 4.12
N SER A 108 -18.46 -1.59 4.43
CA SER A 108 -19.60 -1.20 5.24
C SER A 108 -20.89 -1.35 4.42
N ARG A 109 -21.51 -2.51 4.58
CA ARG A 109 -22.74 -2.98 3.90
C ARG A 109 -22.53 -3.33 2.43
N VAL A 110 -22.97 -4.54 2.10
CA VAL A 110 -23.34 -5.00 0.76
C VAL A 110 -24.04 -3.87 0.00
N ILE A 111 -23.30 -3.16 -0.86
CA ILE A 111 -23.91 -2.54 -2.03
C ILE A 111 -24.22 -3.70 -2.95
N TYR A 112 -25.46 -4.18 -2.87
CA TYR A 112 -26.04 -4.94 -3.97
C TYR A 112 -25.97 -4.04 -5.20
N GLY A 113 -25.13 -4.40 -6.16
CA GLY A 113 -25.19 -3.89 -7.53
C GLY A 113 -24.21 -2.79 -7.87
N TYR A 114 -22.94 -3.16 -8.06
CA TYR A 114 -22.18 -2.61 -9.18
C TYR A 114 -21.51 -3.76 -9.93
N SER A 115 -22.12 -4.15 -11.04
CA SER A 115 -21.44 -4.85 -12.12
C SER A 115 -20.31 -3.95 -12.62
N TYR A 116 -19.07 -4.36 -12.37
CA TYR A 116 -17.89 -3.79 -13.01
C TYR A 116 -18.00 -4.04 -14.53
N ASN A 117 -18.48 -3.03 -15.26
CA ASN A 117 -18.28 -2.98 -16.71
C ASN A 117 -16.88 -2.41 -16.94
N PHE A 118 -15.94 -3.29 -17.25
CA PHE A 118 -14.70 -2.92 -17.92
C PHE A 118 -15.05 -2.49 -19.36
N PHE A 119 -14.76 -1.24 -19.70
CA PHE A 119 -14.57 -0.76 -21.07
C PHE A 119 -13.20 -0.10 -21.16
#